data_AF-A0A031G884-F1
#
_entry.id   AF-A0A031G884-F1
#
_cell.length_a   1.000
_cell.length_b   1.000
_cell.length_c   1.000
_cell.angle_alpha   90.00
_cell.angle_beta   90.00
_cell.angle_gamma   90.00
#
_symmetry.space_group_name_H-M   'P 1'
#
loop_
_entity.id
_entity.type
_entity.pdbx_description
1 polymer ?
#
loop_
_entity_poly.entity_id
_entity_poly.type
_entity_poly.pdbx_seq_one_letter_code
_entity_poly.pdbx_strand_id
1 'polypeptide(L)'
;MPQLTWDPFDLVAVLGVLPSHDEFGTSHRYLIEQGSLRLELTIWQYDSDVEIQMWETSLSKPIIKYTLLGCPGIRVVDDKRGTFVEFAASNTFTGRYDGYSVIPYGLRLWVDPQFFLEPFSYGAA
;
A
#
# COMPACT_ATOMS: atom_id res chain seq x y z
N MET A 1 -7.48 12.02 -13.14
CA MET A 1 -7.91 10.92 -12.26
C MET A 1 -8.21 11.53 -10.89
N PRO A 2 -9.17 11.01 -10.11
CA PRO A 2 -9.35 11.47 -8.73
C PRO A 2 -8.07 11.22 -7.95
N GLN A 3 -7.67 12.18 -7.11
CA GLN A 3 -6.46 12.09 -6.30
C GLN A 3 -6.54 10.90 -5.34
N LEU A 4 -5.45 10.13 -5.24
CA LEU A 4 -5.28 9.05 -4.26
C LEU A 4 -5.60 9.57 -2.85
N THR A 5 -6.55 8.91 -2.20
CA THR A 5 -7.00 9.28 -0.85
C THR A 5 -6.43 8.31 0.18
N TRP A 6 -5.69 8.86 1.14
CA TRP A 6 -5.01 8.11 2.20
C TRP A 6 -4.67 9.03 3.37
N ASP A 7 -4.44 8.46 4.55
CA ASP A 7 -3.92 9.17 5.71
C ASP A 7 -2.44 8.76 5.95
N PRO A 8 -1.47 9.69 5.82
CA PRO A 8 -0.07 9.40 6.07
C PRO A 8 0.23 8.95 7.51
N PHE A 9 -0.51 9.43 8.51
CA PHE A 9 -0.28 9.07 9.91
C PHE A 9 -0.74 7.65 10.20
N ASP A 10 -1.89 7.25 9.66
CA ASP A 10 -2.36 5.87 9.77
C ASP A 10 -1.35 4.92 9.12
N LEU A 11 -0.80 5.30 7.95
CA LEU A 11 0.17 4.45 7.28
C LEU A 11 1.49 4.34 8.06
N VAL A 12 1.99 5.44 8.64
CA VAL A 12 3.15 5.40 9.54
C VAL A 12 2.88 4.52 10.77
N ALA A 13 1.68 4.59 11.34
CA ALA A 13 1.32 3.80 12.51
C ALA A 13 1.37 2.29 12.22
N VAL A 14 0.93 1.86 11.03
CA VAL A 14 0.97 0.45 10.62
C VAL A 14 2.35 0.01 10.16
N LEU A 15 3.05 0.85 9.39
CA LEU A 15 4.35 0.48 8.82
C LEU A 15 5.51 0.63 9.82
N GLY A 16 5.32 1.38 10.89
CA GLY A 16 6.32 1.61 11.94
C GLY A 16 7.53 2.43 11.49
N VAL A 17 7.50 3.01 10.28
CA VAL A 17 8.59 3.79 9.69
C VAL A 17 8.05 5.07 9.05
N LEU A 18 8.84 6.14 9.09
CA LEU A 18 8.55 7.37 8.38
C LEU A 18 8.94 7.25 6.90
N PRO A 19 8.20 7.89 5.97
CA PRO A 19 8.60 7.90 4.58
C PRO A 19 9.85 8.75 4.36
N SER A 20 10.67 8.33 3.40
CA SER A 20 11.58 9.22 2.70
C SER A 20 10.84 9.91 1.55
N HIS A 21 11.25 11.13 1.23
CA HIS A 21 10.66 11.92 0.15
C HIS A 21 11.70 12.17 -0.94
N ASP A 22 11.24 12.29 -2.18
CA ASP A 22 12.05 12.82 -3.28
C ASP A 22 12.29 14.34 -3.11
N GLU A 23 13.15 14.90 -3.95
CA GLU A 23 13.52 16.33 -3.93
C GLU A 23 12.29 17.26 -3.97
N PHE A 24 11.23 16.85 -4.65
CA PHE A 24 10.01 17.64 -4.82
C PHE A 24 8.87 17.22 -3.89
N GLY A 25 9.07 16.22 -3.02
CA GLY A 25 8.04 15.69 -2.13
C GLY A 25 6.80 15.18 -2.86
N THR A 26 6.97 14.68 -4.08
CA THR A 26 5.89 14.15 -4.93
C THR A 26 5.63 12.67 -4.70
N SER A 27 6.57 12.00 -4.04
CA SER A 27 6.52 10.59 -3.69
C SER A 27 6.84 10.35 -2.22
N HIS A 28 6.26 9.28 -1.68
CA HIS A 28 6.51 8.79 -0.33
C HIS A 28 7.03 7.38 -0.43
N ARG A 29 8.26 7.15 0.04
CA ARG A 29 8.91 5.84 0.00
C ARG A 29 9.16 5.33 1.41
N TYR A 30 8.47 4.25 1.75
CA TYR A 30 8.61 3.52 3.00
C TYR A 30 9.50 2.30 2.77
N LEU A 31 10.47 2.10 3.67
CA LEU A 31 11.40 0.99 3.63
C LEU A 31 11.32 0.25 4.96
N ILE A 32 10.87 -1.00 4.93
CA ILE A 32 10.73 -1.86 6.10
C ILE A 32 11.63 -3.07 5.91
N GLU A 33 12.40 -3.43 6.95
CA GLU A 33 13.34 -4.54 6.92
C GLU A 33 12.94 -5.59 7.97
N GLN A 34 12.94 -6.87 7.57
CA GLN A 34 12.68 -8.02 8.43
C GLN A 34 13.67 -9.14 8.09
N GLY A 35 14.74 -9.25 8.88
CA GLY A 35 15.83 -10.18 8.58
C GLY A 35 16.51 -9.83 7.26
N SER A 36 16.52 -10.76 6.30
CA SER A 36 17.06 -10.52 4.95
C SER A 36 16.00 -10.05 3.94
N LEU A 37 14.74 -9.93 4.36
CA LEU A 37 13.68 -9.39 3.51
C LEU A 37 13.57 -7.88 3.71
N ARG A 38 13.37 -7.17 2.60
CA ARG A 38 13.10 -5.73 2.59
C ARG A 38 11.87 -5.45 1.75
N LEU A 39 10.89 -4.80 2.36
CA LEU A 39 9.71 -4.28 1.71
C LEU A 39 9.90 -2.80 1.41
N GLU A 40 9.62 -2.42 0.18
CA GLU A 40 9.62 -1.04 -0.29
C GLU A 40 8.23 -0.71 -0.82
N LEU A 41 7.57 0.26 -0.19
CA LEU A 41 6.29 0.81 -0.63
C LEU A 41 6.52 2.23 -1.12
N THR A 42 6.21 2.49 -2.38
CA THR A 42 6.32 3.80 -2.99
C THR A 42 4.94 4.29 -3.40
N ILE A 43 4.56 5.49 -2.97
CA ILE A 43 3.29 6.14 -3.29
C ILE A 43 3.60 7.42 -4.09
N TRP A 44 3.15 7.48 -5.34
CA TRP A 44 3.16 8.71 -6.15
C TRP A 44 1.79 9.37 -6.04
N GLN A 45 1.65 10.29 -5.10
CA GLN A 45 0.35 10.82 -4.69
C GLN A 45 -0.41 11.57 -5.79
N TYR A 46 0.31 12.18 -6.73
CA TYR A 46 -0.27 12.97 -7.81
C TYR A 46 -0.67 12.13 -9.03
N ASP A 47 0.09 11.07 -9.30
CA ASP A 47 -0.24 10.10 -10.35
C ASP A 47 -1.26 9.06 -9.87
N SER A 48 -1.47 8.99 -8.55
CA SER A 48 -2.29 7.98 -7.89
C SER A 48 -1.77 6.57 -8.10
N ASP A 49 -0.45 6.43 -8.15
CA ASP A 49 0.21 5.15 -8.35
C ASP A 49 0.81 4.65 -7.04
N VAL A 50 0.75 3.34 -6.85
CA VAL A 50 1.39 2.65 -5.73
C VAL A 50 2.24 1.52 -6.26
N GLU A 51 3.48 1.43 -5.82
CA GLU A 51 4.35 0.31 -6.11
C GLU A 51 4.79 -0.36 -4.82
N ILE A 52 4.73 -1.69 -4.82
CA ILE A 52 5.20 -2.53 -3.74
C ILE A 52 6.28 -3.43 -4.30
N GLN A 53 7.48 -3.32 -3.75
CA GLN A 53 8.58 -4.20 -4.06
C GLN A 53 9.01 -4.96 -2.82
N MET A 54 9.25 -6.25 -2.97
CA MET A 54 9.90 -7.07 -1.95
C MET A 54 11.24 -7.53 -2.48
N TRP A 55 12.26 -7.43 -1.64
CA TRP A 55 13.63 -7.76 -1.94
C TRP A 55 14.13 -8.79 -0.94
N GLU A 56 15.04 -9.63 -1.39
CA GLU A 56 15.89 -10.44 -0.53
C GLU A 56 17.32 -9.89 -0.68
N THR A 57 18.03 -9.65 0.43
CA THR A 57 19.31 -8.90 0.46
C THR A 57 20.37 -9.45 -0.49
N SER A 58 20.41 -10.76 -0.74
CA SER A 58 21.41 -11.39 -1.62
C SER A 58 21.09 -11.27 -3.10
N LEU A 59 19.88 -10.85 -3.47
CA LEU A 59 19.41 -10.80 -4.85
C LEU A 59 19.54 -9.40 -5.45
N SER A 60 19.89 -9.35 -6.73
CA SER A 60 20.06 -8.09 -7.48
C SER A 60 18.74 -7.51 -8.02
N LYS A 61 17.63 -8.23 -7.88
CA LYS A 61 16.29 -7.85 -8.35
C LYS A 61 15.25 -8.15 -7.27
N PRO A 62 14.13 -7.42 -7.24
CA PRO A 62 13.06 -7.69 -6.30
C PRO A 62 12.45 -9.06 -6.60
N ILE A 63 12.11 -9.80 -5.54
CA ILE A 63 11.40 -11.09 -5.61
C ILE A 63 9.93 -10.88 -5.95
N ILE A 64 9.35 -9.75 -5.55
CA ILE A 64 8.01 -9.31 -5.91
C ILE A 64 8.10 -7.86 -6.34
N LYS A 65 7.48 -7.53 -7.48
CA LYS A 65 7.22 -6.15 -7.89
C LYS A 65 5.77 -6.06 -8.36
N TYR A 66 4.99 -5.25 -7.68
CA TYR A 66 3.57 -5.04 -7.97
C TYR A 66 3.29 -3.54 -8.09
N THR A 67 2.63 -3.14 -9.17
CA THR A 67 2.32 -1.74 -9.46
C THR A 67 0.82 -1.58 -9.68
N LEU A 68 0.20 -0.74 -8.86
CA LEU A 68 -1.20 -0.35 -8.91
C LEU A 68 -1.29 1.03 -9.54
N LEU A 69 -1.72 1.09 -10.80
CA LEU A 69 -1.90 2.35 -11.51
C LEU A 69 -3.27 2.94 -11.22
N GLY A 70 -3.35 4.24 -10.95
CA GLY A 70 -4.63 4.92 -10.69
C GLY A 70 -5.39 4.34 -9.48
N CYS A 71 -4.67 3.98 -8.43
CA CYS A 71 -5.16 3.56 -7.12
C CYS A 71 -5.99 4.70 -6.48
N PRO A 72 -7.32 4.52 -6.31
CA PRO A 72 -8.17 5.59 -5.79
C PRO A 72 -8.00 5.78 -4.27
N GLY A 73 -7.50 4.78 -3.56
CA GLY A 73 -7.48 4.80 -2.10
C GLY A 73 -6.58 3.78 -1.45
N ILE A 74 -6.01 4.20 -0.32
CA ILE A 74 -5.30 3.35 0.64
C ILE A 74 -6.05 3.44 1.96
N ARG A 75 -6.32 2.30 2.58
CA ARG A 75 -7.05 2.23 3.84
C ARG A 75 -6.30 1.34 4.82
N VAL A 76 -6.06 1.84 6.02
CA VAL A 76 -5.60 1.02 7.13
C VAL A 76 -6.80 0.31 7.76
N VAL A 77 -6.65 -0.99 7.99
CA VAL A 77 -7.65 -1.82 8.64
C VAL A 77 -7.04 -2.49 9.85
N ASP A 78 -7.75 -2.43 10.97
CA ASP A 78 -7.41 -3.13 12.21
C ASP A 78 -8.62 -3.96 12.64
N ASP A 79 -8.54 -5.28 12.44
CA ASP A 79 -9.62 -6.19 12.80
C ASP A 79 -9.09 -7.53 13.35
N LYS A 80 -9.96 -8.54 13.48
CA LYS A 80 -9.59 -9.86 14.03
C LYS A 80 -8.53 -10.61 13.22
N ARG A 81 -8.24 -10.19 11.99
CA ARG A 81 -7.17 -10.70 11.12
C ARG A 81 -5.82 -10.03 11.40
N GLY A 82 -5.78 -9.06 12.31
CA GLY A 82 -4.64 -8.19 12.58
C GLY A 82 -4.75 -6.84 11.89
N THR A 83 -3.65 -6.09 11.92
CA THR A 83 -3.55 -4.76 11.33
C THR A 83 -2.84 -4.83 9.98
N PHE A 84 -3.45 -4.26 8.94
CA PHE A 84 -2.95 -4.32 7.56
C PHE A 84 -3.42 -3.13 6.71
N VAL A 85 -2.82 -2.99 5.54
CA VAL A 85 -3.13 -1.94 4.57
C VAL A 85 -3.90 -2.55 3.39
N GLU A 86 -5.07 -1.99 3.06
CA GLU A 86 -5.81 -2.27 1.83
C GLU A 86 -5.50 -1.20 0.78
N PHE A 87 -5.12 -1.65 -0.43
CA PHE A 87 -4.96 -0.82 -1.61
C PHE A 87 -6.08 -1.11 -2.59
N ALA A 88 -6.83 -0.09 -3.00
CA ALA A 88 -7.89 -0.24 -3.98
C ALA A 88 -7.31 -0.45 -5.38
N ALA A 89 -7.89 -1.40 -6.12
CA ALA A 89 -7.58 -1.52 -7.54
C ALA A 89 -8.09 -0.30 -8.33
N SER A 90 -7.63 -0.16 -9.58
CA SER A 90 -8.12 0.91 -10.44
C SER A 90 -9.62 0.74 -10.72
N ASN A 91 -10.33 1.88 -10.83
CA ASN A 91 -11.77 1.93 -11.09
C ASN A 91 -12.66 1.21 -10.06
N THR A 92 -12.13 0.93 -8.87
CA THR A 92 -12.89 0.31 -7.78
C THR A 92 -14.13 1.12 -7.35
N PHE A 93 -14.10 2.44 -7.52
CA PHE A 93 -15.20 3.33 -7.15
C PHE A 93 -15.73 4.12 -8.36
N THR A 94 -17.04 4.34 -8.42
CA THR A 94 -17.68 5.24 -9.39
C THR A 94 -17.59 6.68 -8.89
N GLY A 95 -16.37 7.18 -8.64
CA GLY A 95 -16.15 8.53 -8.10
C GLY A 95 -14.88 8.64 -7.27
N ARG A 96 -14.75 9.77 -6.56
CA ARG A 96 -13.66 9.97 -5.59
C ARG A 96 -13.91 9.10 -4.37
N TYR A 97 -12.92 8.30 -4.00
CA TYR A 97 -12.94 7.56 -2.74
C TYR A 97 -12.91 8.54 -1.55
N ASP A 98 -13.68 8.25 -0.52
CA ASP A 98 -13.87 9.12 0.65
C ASP A 98 -12.83 8.88 1.76
N GLY A 99 -12.00 7.84 1.65
CA GLY A 99 -11.04 7.42 2.67
C GLY A 99 -11.60 6.44 3.70
N TYR A 100 -12.91 6.25 3.77
CA TYR A 100 -13.59 5.51 4.85
C TYR A 100 -14.41 4.31 4.34
N SER A 101 -14.92 4.40 3.11
CA SER A 101 -15.70 3.36 2.46
C SER A 101 -14.93 2.05 2.38
N VAL A 102 -15.63 0.92 2.46
CA VAL A 102 -14.98 -0.38 2.31
C VAL A 102 -14.48 -0.52 0.86
N ILE A 103 -13.21 -0.86 0.70
CA ILE A 103 -12.65 -1.22 -0.61
C ILE A 103 -13.19 -2.61 -0.97
N PRO A 104 -13.97 -2.79 -2.05
CA PRO A 104 -14.57 -4.08 -2.38
C PRO A 104 -13.56 -5.10 -2.91
N TYR A 105 -12.49 -4.67 -3.58
CA TYR A 105 -11.42 -5.55 -4.07
C TYR A 105 -10.12 -4.79 -4.30
N GLY A 106 -9.00 -5.50 -4.20
CA GLY A 106 -7.67 -4.91 -4.30
C GLY A 106 -6.57 -5.82 -3.77
N LEU A 107 -5.57 -5.21 -3.13
CA LEU A 107 -4.45 -5.90 -2.51
C LEU A 107 -4.37 -5.56 -1.02
N ARG A 108 -4.01 -6.53 -0.18
CA ARG A 108 -3.66 -6.31 1.22
C ARG A 108 -2.19 -6.53 1.47
N LEU A 109 -1.66 -5.77 2.42
CA LEU A 109 -0.30 -5.88 2.91
C LEU A 109 -0.29 -5.88 4.44
N TRP A 110 0.22 -6.96 5.02
CA TRP A 110 0.65 -7.01 6.42
C TRP A 110 2.15 -6.80 6.47
N VAL A 111 2.60 -6.10 7.50
CA VAL A 111 4.02 -5.99 7.83
C VAL A 111 4.35 -6.57 9.19
N ASP A 112 3.37 -6.75 10.08
CA ASP A 112 3.53 -7.37 11.40
C ASP A 112 2.52 -8.52 11.53
N PRO A 113 2.92 -9.73 11.99
CA PRO A 113 4.27 -10.13 12.43
C PRO A 113 5.25 -10.43 11.30
N GLN A 114 4.79 -10.47 10.06
CA GLN A 114 5.63 -10.74 8.88
C GLN A 114 5.06 -10.04 7.65
N PHE A 115 5.91 -9.82 6.64
CA PHE A 115 5.43 -9.43 5.32
C PHE A 115 4.49 -10.49 4.73
N PHE A 116 3.26 -10.08 4.44
CA PHE A 116 2.29 -10.90 3.74
C PHE A 116 1.52 -10.04 2.75
N LEU A 117 1.41 -10.51 1.50
CA LEU A 117 0.62 -9.85 0.46
C LEU A 117 -0.42 -10.82 -0.07
N GLU A 118 -1.66 -10.37 -0.18
CA GLU A 118 -2.72 -11.15 -0.81
C GLU A 118 -3.63 -10.25 -1.66
N PRO A 119 -4.07 -10.69 -2.84
CA PRO A 119 -5.23 -10.10 -3.49
C PRO A 119 -6.49 -10.44 -2.69
N PHE A 120 -7.45 -9.52 -2.68
CA PHE A 120 -8.75 -9.78 -2.06
C PHE A 120 -9.89 -9.27 -2.93
N SER A 121 -11.05 -9.90 -2.74
CA SER A 121 -12.33 -9.44 -3.24
C SER A 121 -13.39 -9.83 -2.22
N TYR A 122 -14.19 -8.87 -1.79
CA TYR A 122 -15.42 -9.15 -1.07
C TYR A 122 -16.46 -9.52 -2.12
N GLY A 123 -16.97 -10.76 -2.07
CA GLY A 123 -18.05 -11.17 -2.95
C GLY A 123 -19.22 -10.20 -2.84
N ALA A 124 -19.87 -9.91 -3.97
CA ALA A 124 -21.18 -9.27 -3.93
C ALA A 124 -22.09 -10.15 -3.06
N ALA A 125 -22.59 -9.60 -1.97
CA ALA A 125 -23.65 -10.21 -1.19
C ALA A 125 -24.93 -10.34 -2.04
#